data_AF-A0A9Q0U8J4-F1
#
_entry.id   AF-A0A9Q0U8J4-F1
#
_cell.length_a   1.000
_cell.length_b   1.000
_cell.length_c   1.000
_cell.angle_alpha   90.00
_cell.angle_beta   90.00
_cell.angle_gamma   90.00
#
_symmetry.space_group_name_H-M   'P 1'
#
loop_
_entity.id
_entity.type
_entity.pdbx_description
1 polymer ?
#
loop_
_entity_poly.entity_id
_entity_poly.type
_entity_poly.pdbx_seq_one_letter_code
_entity_poly.pdbx_strand_id
1 'polypeptide(L)'
;MQVLSSMCRSVSMVANSRKIPLPEWVSHIGDLEPSIYHADRSGDHYRECLSLAVDEVPVLNGKTPVQVYQEFCESFKSSFSNLFGSTITGVTVGLGPDGELRYPCHRHLASHTNIPGVGEFQCYDKNMLNLLKEKAEAAGNPLWGLAGPHDAPSYDQFPNSSQFFKDNGGSWDSPYGDFFLSWYSSELLSHGDRLLSLASTSFSNTPVTVHGKIPLMHSWYKTRAHPSELTAGFYNTASRDGYEAVAEMFARNSCKMILPGMDLSDKHQPQESLSSPESMLAQIRIVCRKHRDRDFWAELGGF
;
A
#
# COMPACT_ATOMS: atom_id res chain seq x y z
N MET A 1 1.34 -24.25 -6.25
CA MET A 1 1.34 -23.02 -7.08
C MET A 1 0.62 -21.94 -6.30
N GLN A 2 1.26 -20.80 -6.06
CA GLN A 2 0.56 -19.59 -5.61
C GLN A 2 0.06 -18.85 -6.86
N VAL A 3 -1.23 -18.51 -6.89
CA VAL A 3 -1.79 -17.69 -7.97
C VAL A 3 -1.90 -16.26 -7.48
N LEU A 4 -1.25 -15.35 -8.20
CA LEU A 4 -1.37 -13.91 -7.97
C LEU A 4 -2.64 -13.43 -8.67
N SER A 5 -3.66 -13.09 -7.89
CA SER A 5 -4.79 -12.29 -8.37
C SER A 5 -4.36 -10.83 -8.35
N SER A 6 -3.79 -10.35 -9.46
CA SER A 6 -3.41 -8.95 -9.59
C SER A 6 -4.62 -8.13 -10.02
N MET A 7 -5.20 -7.39 -9.07
CA MET A 7 -6.25 -6.38 -9.32
C MET A 7 -5.66 -5.01 -9.69
N CYS A 8 -4.34 -4.96 -9.73
CA CYS A 8 -3.52 -3.89 -10.25
C CYS A 8 -2.70 -4.43 -11.42
N ARG A 9 -1.99 -3.56 -12.13
CA ARG A 9 -0.99 -4.01 -13.10
C ARG A 9 0.01 -4.99 -12.46
N SER A 10 0.15 -6.19 -13.03
CA SER A 10 1.16 -7.15 -12.59
C SER A 10 2.56 -6.72 -13.05
N VAL A 11 3.48 -6.51 -12.11
CA VAL A 11 4.91 -6.48 -12.40
C VAL A 11 5.50 -7.85 -12.05
N SER A 12 5.93 -8.59 -13.08
CA SER A 12 6.74 -9.78 -12.86
C SER A 12 8.17 -9.33 -12.55
N MET A 13 8.76 -9.85 -11.47
CA MET A 13 10.14 -9.57 -11.05
C MET A 13 11.22 -10.14 -12.00
N VAL A 14 10.83 -10.65 -13.18
CA VAL A 14 11.76 -10.98 -14.25
C VAL A 14 11.97 -9.73 -15.09
N ALA A 15 13.22 -9.27 -15.16
CA ALA A 15 13.68 -8.12 -15.94
C ALA A 15 13.55 -8.35 -17.47
N ASN A 16 12.34 -8.65 -17.96
CA ASN A 16 11.89 -8.51 -19.35
C ASN A 16 10.38 -8.82 -19.56
N SER A 17 9.54 -8.77 -18.53
CA SER A 17 8.13 -9.14 -18.68
C SER A 17 7.29 -8.01 -19.29
N ARG A 18 6.42 -8.37 -20.26
CA ARG A 18 5.44 -7.44 -20.84
C ARG A 18 4.49 -6.96 -19.75
N LYS A 19 4.48 -5.66 -19.52
CA LYS A 19 3.57 -4.94 -18.63
C LYS A 19 2.11 -5.13 -19.08
N ILE A 20 1.28 -5.81 -18.26
CA ILE A 20 -0.15 -6.03 -18.56
C ILE A 20 -0.96 -4.91 -17.90
N PRO A 21 -1.62 -4.01 -18.65
CA PRO A 21 -2.39 -2.90 -18.10
C PRO A 21 -3.69 -3.38 -17.44
N LEU A 22 -4.40 -2.44 -16.78
CA LEU A 22 -5.78 -2.66 -16.36
C LEU A 22 -6.67 -3.04 -17.57
N PRO A 23 -7.79 -3.75 -17.34
CA PRO A 23 -8.73 -4.07 -18.40
C PRO A 23 -9.12 -2.83 -19.20
N GLU A 24 -9.15 -2.96 -20.52
CA GLU A 24 -9.35 -1.83 -21.44
C GLU A 24 -10.61 -1.01 -21.12
N TRP A 25 -11.69 -1.68 -20.72
CA TRP A 25 -12.94 -1.02 -20.33
C TRP A 25 -12.80 -0.14 -19.08
N VAL A 26 -11.92 -0.49 -18.13
CA VAL A 26 -11.61 0.34 -16.95
C VAL A 26 -10.81 1.55 -17.38
N SER A 27 -9.81 1.34 -18.25
CA SER A 27 -8.99 2.43 -18.80
C SER A 27 -9.84 3.48 -19.51
N HIS A 28 -10.82 3.08 -20.32
CA HIS A 28 -11.78 3.99 -20.96
C HIS A 28 -12.60 4.81 -19.96
N ILE A 29 -13.04 4.21 -18.84
CA ILE A 29 -13.72 4.95 -17.77
C ILE A 29 -12.76 5.99 -17.19
N GLY A 30 -11.51 5.60 -16.91
CA GLY A 30 -10.51 6.50 -16.35
C GLY A 30 -10.03 7.61 -17.30
N ASP A 31 -10.20 7.45 -18.60
CA ASP A 31 -9.98 8.53 -19.58
C ASP A 31 -11.08 9.60 -19.52
N LEU A 32 -12.31 9.19 -19.20
CA LEU A 32 -13.45 10.09 -19.03
C LEU A 32 -13.53 10.67 -17.61
N GLU A 33 -13.16 9.88 -16.60
CA GLU A 33 -13.19 10.22 -15.18
C GLU A 33 -11.86 9.85 -14.51
N PRO A 34 -10.83 10.72 -14.61
CA PRO A 34 -9.51 10.45 -14.06
C PRO A 34 -9.48 10.29 -12.53
N SER A 35 -10.51 10.77 -11.82
CA SER A 35 -10.57 10.68 -10.35
C SER A 35 -10.67 9.25 -9.81
N ILE A 36 -10.86 8.25 -10.67
CA ILE A 36 -10.78 6.83 -10.28
C ILE A 36 -9.35 6.39 -9.98
N TYR A 37 -8.34 7.17 -10.36
CA TYR A 37 -6.92 6.88 -10.14
C TYR A 37 -6.35 7.73 -9.01
N HIS A 38 -5.32 7.23 -8.34
CA HIS A 38 -4.54 8.04 -7.41
C HIS A 38 -3.92 9.23 -8.14
N ALA A 39 -3.84 10.38 -7.47
CA ALA A 39 -3.14 11.55 -7.99
C ALA A 39 -2.13 12.11 -6.98
N ASP A 40 -1.03 12.62 -7.51
CA ASP A 40 -0.02 13.36 -6.75
C ASP A 40 -0.35 14.85 -6.63
N ARG A 41 0.49 15.63 -5.94
CA ARG A 41 0.23 17.06 -5.71
C ARG A 41 0.20 17.87 -7.00
N SER A 42 0.84 17.39 -8.06
CA SER A 42 0.89 18.05 -9.38
C SER A 42 -0.33 17.72 -10.23
N GLY A 43 -1.20 16.80 -9.79
CA GLY A 43 -2.37 16.35 -10.53
C GLY A 43 -2.09 15.24 -11.54
N ASP A 44 -0.89 14.65 -11.50
CA ASP A 44 -0.57 13.49 -12.33
C ASP A 44 -1.23 12.23 -11.76
N HIS A 45 -1.85 11.44 -12.64
CA HIS A 45 -2.63 10.27 -12.25
C HIS A 45 -1.83 8.97 -12.41
N TYR A 46 -1.84 8.13 -11.38
CA TYR A 46 -1.26 6.79 -11.43
C TYR A 46 -2.26 5.78 -12.03
N ARG A 47 -2.12 5.51 -13.32
CA ARG A 47 -3.10 4.75 -14.12
C ARG A 47 -2.93 3.22 -14.06
N GLU A 48 -2.08 2.70 -13.16
CA GLU A 48 -1.79 1.26 -13.08
C GLU A 48 -2.63 0.52 -12.02
N CYS A 49 -3.35 1.27 -11.16
CA CYS A 49 -4.33 0.75 -10.21
C CYS A 49 -5.40 1.81 -9.91
N LEU A 50 -6.58 1.38 -9.44
CA LEU A 50 -7.61 2.30 -8.98
C LEU A 50 -7.23 2.93 -7.64
N SER A 51 -7.69 4.16 -7.38
CA SER A 51 -7.59 4.80 -6.07
C SER A 51 -8.41 4.03 -5.05
N LEU A 52 -7.86 3.77 -3.87
CA LEU A 52 -8.61 3.15 -2.78
C LEU A 52 -9.84 3.96 -2.34
N ALA A 53 -9.88 5.27 -2.64
CA ALA A 53 -11.03 6.11 -2.32
C ALA A 53 -12.29 5.74 -3.13
N VAL A 54 -12.12 5.01 -4.24
CA VAL A 54 -13.26 4.55 -5.04
C VAL A 54 -13.71 3.13 -4.72
N ASP A 55 -13.08 2.43 -3.76
CA ASP A 55 -13.40 1.03 -3.39
C ASP A 55 -14.91 0.76 -3.27
N GLU A 56 -15.63 1.69 -2.67
CA GLU A 56 -17.06 1.60 -2.35
C GLU A 56 -17.91 2.58 -3.18
N VAL A 57 -17.32 3.23 -4.18
CA VAL A 57 -18.01 4.17 -5.09
C VAL A 57 -18.33 3.47 -6.41
N PRO A 58 -19.57 3.55 -6.94
CA PRO A 58 -19.99 2.78 -8.11
C PRO A 58 -19.49 3.38 -9.45
N VAL A 59 -18.16 3.54 -9.58
CA VAL A 59 -17.51 4.20 -10.72
C VAL A 59 -17.33 3.27 -11.93
N LEU A 60 -17.53 1.96 -11.77
CA LEU A 60 -17.30 0.96 -12.82
C LEU A 60 -18.64 0.52 -13.45
N ASN A 61 -19.25 1.43 -14.23
CA ASN A 61 -20.57 1.22 -14.86
C ASN A 61 -21.67 0.79 -13.88
N GLY A 62 -21.74 1.46 -12.72
CA GLY A 62 -22.71 1.19 -11.66
C GLY A 62 -22.27 0.14 -10.63
N LYS A 63 -21.11 -0.48 -10.81
CA LYS A 63 -20.47 -1.35 -9.81
C LYS A 63 -19.34 -0.64 -9.09
N THR A 64 -19.11 -1.02 -7.84
CA THR A 64 -17.90 -0.61 -7.11
C THR A 64 -16.70 -1.50 -7.49
N PRO A 65 -15.46 -1.02 -7.36
CA PRO A 65 -14.25 -1.83 -7.48
C PRO A 65 -14.31 -3.08 -6.61
N VAL A 66 -14.70 -2.97 -5.34
CA VAL A 66 -14.83 -4.12 -4.42
C VAL A 66 -15.80 -5.18 -4.96
N GLN A 67 -16.93 -4.78 -5.56
CA GLN A 67 -17.84 -5.73 -6.19
C GLN A 67 -17.21 -6.45 -7.40
N VAL A 68 -16.52 -5.70 -8.27
CA VAL A 68 -15.81 -6.28 -9.43
C VAL A 68 -14.72 -7.25 -8.98
N TYR A 69 -14.01 -6.91 -7.90
CA TYR A 69 -12.99 -7.75 -7.29
C TYR A 69 -13.58 -9.05 -6.72
N GLN A 70 -14.72 -8.97 -6.03
CA GLN A 70 -15.42 -10.13 -5.50
C GLN A 70 -15.86 -11.08 -6.63
N GLU A 71 -16.48 -10.54 -7.68
CA GLU A 71 -16.90 -11.33 -8.84
C GLU A 71 -15.73 -12.02 -9.53
N PHE A 72 -14.56 -11.36 -9.60
CA PHE A 72 -13.35 -11.97 -10.10
C PHE A 72 -12.89 -13.15 -9.22
N CYS A 73 -12.85 -12.99 -7.90
CA CYS A 73 -12.49 -14.05 -6.97
C CYS A 73 -13.43 -15.26 -7.06
N GLU A 74 -14.74 -15.03 -7.14
CA GLU A 74 -15.72 -16.12 -7.29
C GLU A 74 -15.62 -16.82 -8.65
N SER A 75 -15.38 -16.06 -9.73
CA SER A 75 -15.16 -16.62 -11.07
C SER A 75 -13.90 -17.50 -11.11
N PHE A 76 -12.80 -17.02 -10.51
CA PHE A 76 -11.56 -17.77 -10.37
C PHE A 76 -11.79 -19.07 -9.56
N LYS A 77 -12.45 -18.95 -8.39
CA LYS A 77 -12.76 -20.08 -7.53
C LYS A 77 -13.58 -21.16 -8.25
N SER A 78 -14.61 -20.74 -8.98
CA SER A 78 -15.45 -21.67 -9.74
C SER A 78 -14.66 -22.38 -10.85
N SER A 79 -13.91 -21.60 -11.64
CA SER A 79 -13.17 -22.08 -12.82
C SER A 79 -12.04 -23.05 -12.48
N PHE A 80 -11.38 -22.86 -11.34
CA PHE A 80 -10.24 -23.68 -10.89
C PHE A 80 -10.54 -24.56 -9.68
N SER A 81 -11.83 -24.82 -9.42
CA SER A 81 -12.30 -25.55 -8.24
C SER A 81 -11.64 -26.93 -8.06
N ASN A 82 -11.38 -27.64 -9.16
CA ASN A 82 -10.73 -28.95 -9.17
C ASN A 82 -9.22 -28.92 -8.85
N LEU A 83 -8.59 -27.74 -8.83
CA LEU A 83 -7.16 -27.57 -8.55
C LEU A 83 -6.86 -27.15 -7.11
N PHE A 84 -7.87 -26.74 -6.34
CA PHE A 84 -7.65 -26.33 -4.95
C PHE A 84 -7.27 -27.50 -4.05
N GLY A 85 -6.30 -27.26 -3.16
CA GLY A 85 -5.79 -28.26 -2.22
C GLY A 85 -4.81 -29.25 -2.83
N SER A 86 -4.58 -29.17 -4.14
CA SER A 86 -3.55 -29.93 -4.85
C SER A 86 -2.55 -28.97 -5.49
N THR A 87 -2.86 -28.51 -6.69
CA THR A 87 -2.00 -27.59 -7.45
C THR A 87 -2.05 -26.18 -6.87
N ILE A 88 -3.23 -25.69 -6.51
CA ILE A 88 -3.42 -24.36 -5.92
C ILE A 88 -3.57 -24.52 -4.41
N THR A 89 -2.55 -24.06 -3.68
CA THR A 89 -2.48 -24.15 -2.21
C THR A 89 -2.53 -22.78 -1.54
N GLY A 90 -2.38 -21.70 -2.31
CA GLY A 90 -2.47 -20.35 -1.83
C GLY A 90 -2.85 -19.36 -2.92
N VAL A 91 -3.51 -18.28 -2.50
CA VAL A 91 -3.93 -17.17 -3.36
C VAL A 91 -3.35 -15.89 -2.80
N THR A 92 -2.62 -15.13 -3.62
CA THR A 92 -2.11 -13.81 -3.23
C THR A 92 -3.00 -12.74 -3.84
N VAL A 93 -3.58 -11.90 -2.99
CA VAL A 93 -4.47 -10.80 -3.37
C VAL A 93 -3.62 -9.55 -3.56
N GLY A 94 -3.74 -8.92 -4.73
CA GLY A 94 -3.13 -7.61 -4.97
C GLY A 94 -3.86 -6.52 -4.20
N LEU A 95 -3.12 -5.73 -3.40
CA LEU A 95 -3.65 -4.70 -2.50
C LEU A 95 -3.29 -3.26 -2.93
N GLY A 96 -2.81 -3.08 -4.16
CA GLY A 96 -2.30 -1.81 -4.65
C GLY A 96 -1.20 -1.99 -5.71
N PRO A 97 -0.41 -0.94 -5.98
CA PRO A 97 0.71 -0.96 -6.92
C PRO A 97 1.63 -2.17 -6.71
N ASP A 98 2.00 -2.86 -7.79
CA ASP A 98 2.79 -4.11 -7.77
C ASP A 98 2.16 -5.25 -6.94
N GLY A 99 0.85 -5.16 -6.65
CA GLY A 99 0.12 -6.08 -5.79
C GLY A 99 0.38 -5.87 -4.29
N GLU A 100 1.06 -4.79 -3.91
CA GLU A 100 1.43 -4.49 -2.53
C GLU A 100 0.44 -3.55 -1.85
N LEU A 101 0.24 -3.71 -0.54
CA LEU A 101 -0.54 -2.78 0.28
C LEU A 101 0.25 -1.48 0.45
N ARG A 102 0.10 -0.53 -0.47
CA ARG A 102 0.69 0.80 -0.40
C ARG A 102 0.08 1.77 -1.39
N TYR A 103 0.41 3.04 -1.22
CA TYR A 103 0.24 4.04 -2.26
C TYR A 103 1.35 4.02 -3.33
N PRO A 104 1.10 4.52 -4.55
CA PRO A 104 2.10 4.65 -5.63
C PRO A 104 3.06 5.83 -5.41
N CYS A 105 3.72 5.85 -4.24
CA CYS A 105 4.51 6.98 -3.76
C CYS A 105 5.89 7.16 -4.41
N HIS A 106 6.37 6.17 -5.18
CA HIS A 106 7.60 6.26 -5.96
C HIS A 106 7.30 6.06 -7.44
N ARG A 107 7.92 6.88 -8.29
CA ARG A 107 7.93 6.65 -9.74
C ARG A 107 9.17 5.83 -10.09
N HIS A 108 9.04 4.85 -10.99
CA HIS A 108 10.18 4.16 -11.60
C HIS A 108 10.88 5.04 -12.64
N LEU A 109 11.17 6.29 -12.28
CA LEU A 109 12.02 7.15 -13.09
C LEU A 109 13.48 6.78 -12.79
N ALA A 110 14.30 6.69 -13.84
CA ALA A 110 15.73 6.50 -13.69
C ALA A 110 16.30 7.72 -12.96
N SER A 111 16.42 7.63 -11.63
CA SER A 111 17.12 8.64 -10.87
C SER A 111 18.56 8.73 -11.35
N HIS A 112 19.06 9.95 -11.55
CA HIS A 112 20.47 10.20 -11.83
C HIS A 112 21.38 9.92 -10.61
N THR A 113 20.79 9.66 -9.45
CA THR A 113 21.48 9.32 -8.20
C THR A 113 21.12 7.90 -7.76
N ASN A 114 22.08 7.22 -7.11
CA ASN A 114 21.83 5.89 -6.51
C ASN A 114 21.05 5.98 -5.18
N ILE A 115 20.59 7.16 -4.77
CA ILE A 115 19.90 7.38 -3.49
C ILE A 115 18.41 7.61 -3.79
N PRO A 116 17.50 6.78 -3.26
CA PRO A 116 16.08 6.94 -3.50
C PRO A 116 15.55 8.19 -2.80
N GLY A 117 14.70 8.96 -3.47
CA GLY A 117 13.97 10.04 -2.82
C GLY A 117 12.94 9.52 -1.81
N VAL A 118 12.37 10.45 -1.06
CA VAL A 118 11.34 10.16 -0.04
C VAL A 118 10.01 9.68 -0.60
N GLY A 119 9.74 9.88 -1.88
CA GLY A 119 8.43 9.66 -2.48
C GLY A 119 7.48 10.84 -2.24
N GLU A 120 6.23 10.70 -2.70
CA GLU A 120 5.20 11.74 -2.59
C GLU A 120 3.85 11.15 -2.18
N PHE A 121 3.09 11.88 -1.34
CA PHE A 121 1.73 11.50 -0.95
C PHE A 121 0.79 11.44 -2.18
N GLN A 122 0.01 10.37 -2.29
CA GLN A 122 -0.84 10.06 -3.46
C GLN A 122 -2.34 10.21 -3.15
N CYS A 123 -2.73 11.34 -2.57
CA CYS A 123 -4.07 11.59 -2.03
C CYS A 123 -4.75 12.83 -2.64
N TYR A 124 -4.34 13.26 -3.83
CA TYR A 124 -4.82 14.50 -4.44
C TYR A 124 -5.91 14.28 -5.49
N ASP A 125 -6.36 13.03 -5.66
CA ASP A 125 -7.56 12.77 -6.46
C ASP A 125 -8.80 13.30 -5.74
N LYS A 126 -9.84 13.61 -6.52
CA LYS A 126 -11.08 14.21 -6.02
C LYS A 126 -11.71 13.40 -4.89
N ASN A 127 -11.66 12.07 -4.95
CA ASN A 127 -12.31 11.21 -3.96
C ASN A 127 -11.52 11.21 -2.64
N MET A 128 -10.19 11.08 -2.70
CA MET A 128 -9.32 11.21 -1.52
C MET A 128 -9.44 12.59 -0.85
N LEU A 129 -9.49 13.67 -1.63
CA LEU A 129 -9.65 15.03 -1.07
C LEU A 129 -11.00 15.22 -0.38
N ASN A 130 -12.08 14.60 -0.88
CA ASN A 130 -13.37 14.62 -0.19
C ASN A 130 -13.32 13.87 1.15
N LEU A 131 -12.71 12.67 1.18
CA LEU A 131 -12.51 11.90 2.42
C LEU A 131 -11.70 12.68 3.45
N LEU A 132 -10.61 13.34 3.01
CA LEU A 132 -9.78 14.19 3.87
C LEU A 132 -10.59 15.36 4.45
N LYS A 133 -11.39 16.03 3.61
CA LYS A 133 -12.23 17.14 4.03
C LYS A 133 -13.24 16.70 5.08
N GLU A 134 -13.95 15.61 4.86
CA GLU A 134 -14.92 15.05 5.82
C GLU A 134 -14.24 14.69 7.14
N LYS A 135 -13.05 14.07 7.09
CA LYS A 135 -12.28 13.73 8.30
C LYS A 135 -11.86 14.98 9.09
N ALA A 136 -11.46 16.05 8.40
CA ALA A 136 -11.05 17.30 9.02
C ALA A 136 -12.21 18.05 9.67
N GLU A 137 -13.38 18.06 9.00
CA GLU A 137 -14.62 18.62 9.54
C GLU A 137 -15.05 17.86 10.80
N ALA A 138 -15.03 16.52 10.77
CA ALA A 138 -15.35 15.67 11.92
C ALA A 138 -14.36 15.85 13.09
N ALA A 139 -13.10 16.17 12.80
CA ALA A 139 -12.08 16.49 13.81
C ALA A 139 -12.17 17.93 14.36
N GLY A 140 -13.15 18.74 13.92
CA GLY A 140 -13.31 20.12 14.33
C GLY A 140 -12.25 21.08 13.79
N ASN A 141 -11.46 20.65 12.80
CA ASN A 141 -10.36 21.41 12.21
C ASN A 141 -10.47 21.43 10.67
N PRO A 142 -11.52 22.06 10.10
CA PRO A 142 -11.80 21.98 8.66
C PRO A 142 -10.67 22.50 7.77
N LEU A 143 -9.83 23.42 8.29
CA LEU A 143 -8.66 23.94 7.56
C LEU A 143 -7.59 22.87 7.29
N TRP A 144 -7.56 21.78 8.08
CA TRP A 144 -6.65 20.65 7.85
C TRP A 144 -7.08 19.80 6.65
N GLY A 145 -8.33 19.94 6.19
CA GLY A 145 -8.91 19.15 5.12
C GLY A 145 -8.83 19.78 3.73
N LEU A 146 -8.11 20.90 3.58
CA LEU A 146 -8.08 21.65 2.32
C LEU A 146 -7.24 20.96 1.24
N ALA A 147 -6.16 20.29 1.62
CA ALA A 147 -5.27 19.52 0.76
C ALA A 147 -4.28 18.68 1.62
N GLY A 148 -3.49 17.83 0.96
CA GLY A 148 -2.33 17.20 1.59
C GLY A 148 -1.23 18.21 1.98
N PRO A 149 -0.18 17.78 2.70
CA PRO A 149 0.87 18.66 3.20
C PRO A 149 1.58 19.43 2.10
N HIS A 150 1.42 20.76 2.12
CA HIS A 150 2.03 21.66 1.14
C HIS A 150 3.56 21.76 1.29
N ASP A 151 4.08 21.47 2.48
CA ASP A 151 5.49 21.54 2.83
C ASP A 151 6.19 20.17 2.77
N ALA A 152 5.54 19.16 2.19
CA ALA A 152 6.17 17.89 1.83
C ALA A 152 7.08 18.05 0.59
N PRO A 153 8.19 17.31 0.55
CA PRO A 153 9.09 17.29 -0.61
C PRO A 153 8.44 16.54 -1.79
N SER A 154 9.00 16.73 -2.98
CA SER A 154 8.63 15.96 -4.18
C SER A 154 9.34 14.59 -4.22
N TYR A 155 8.86 13.69 -5.07
CA TYR A 155 9.35 12.30 -5.23
C TYR A 155 10.85 12.06 -4.96
N ASP A 156 11.74 12.74 -5.70
CA ASP A 156 13.17 12.48 -5.73
C ASP A 156 13.99 13.30 -4.71
N GLN A 157 13.32 14.13 -3.89
CA GLN A 157 13.99 14.99 -2.93
C GLN A 157 14.31 14.25 -1.62
N PHE A 158 15.29 14.78 -0.89
CA PHE A 158 15.70 14.26 0.42
C PHE A 158 14.78 14.75 1.54
N PRO A 159 14.74 14.05 2.69
CA PRO A 159 13.83 14.38 3.80
C PRO A 159 13.94 15.82 4.30
N ASN A 160 15.14 16.40 4.27
CA ASN A 160 15.43 17.75 4.76
C ASN A 160 15.27 18.84 3.68
N SER A 161 14.85 18.49 2.46
CA SER A 161 14.68 19.44 1.35
C SER A 161 13.49 20.38 1.54
N SER A 162 12.53 19.98 2.37
CA SER A 162 11.35 20.78 2.74
C SER A 162 11.11 20.70 4.25
N GLN A 163 10.04 21.33 4.76
CA GLN A 163 9.79 21.37 6.21
C GLN A 163 9.18 20.07 6.74
N PHE A 164 8.34 19.38 5.97
CA PHE A 164 7.46 18.35 6.52
C PHE A 164 8.20 17.20 7.20
N PHE A 165 9.28 16.66 6.63
CA PHE A 165 10.01 15.46 7.14
C PHE A 165 11.31 15.77 7.89
N LYS A 166 11.56 17.03 8.28
CA LYS A 166 12.77 17.35 9.07
C LYS A 166 12.74 16.63 10.42
N ASP A 167 13.85 16.00 10.79
CA ASP A 167 13.97 15.30 12.09
C ASP A 167 13.65 16.23 13.27
N ASN A 168 14.04 17.50 13.21
CA ASN A 168 13.79 18.47 14.27
C ASN A 168 12.85 19.57 13.79
N GLY A 169 11.68 19.66 14.43
CA GLY A 169 10.66 20.67 14.13
C GLY A 169 9.95 20.46 12.79
N GLY A 170 10.02 19.26 12.21
CA GLY A 170 9.26 18.94 11.00
C GLY A 170 7.76 18.85 11.28
N SER A 171 6.96 19.22 10.28
CA SER A 171 5.49 19.25 10.41
C SER A 171 4.88 17.87 10.64
N TRP A 172 5.61 16.79 10.29
CA TRP A 172 5.24 15.40 10.62
C TRP A 172 5.03 15.16 12.13
N ASP A 173 5.73 15.90 12.99
CA ASP A 173 5.70 15.81 14.47
C ASP A 173 4.81 16.90 15.09
N SER A 174 3.85 17.43 14.32
CA SER A 174 2.88 18.43 14.77
C SER A 174 1.48 17.82 14.91
N PRO A 175 0.53 18.49 15.60
CA PRO A 175 -0.87 18.03 15.66
C PRO A 175 -1.50 17.84 14.27
N TYR A 176 -1.16 18.69 13.30
CA TYR A 176 -1.60 18.52 11.92
C TYR A 176 -0.97 17.30 11.25
N GLY A 177 0.33 17.09 11.47
CA GLY A 177 1.06 15.92 10.96
C GLY A 177 0.47 14.61 11.47
N ASP A 178 0.22 14.52 12.78
CA ASP A 178 -0.43 13.36 13.40
C ASP A 178 -1.84 13.12 12.83
N PHE A 179 -2.64 14.18 12.68
CA PHE A 179 -3.96 14.08 12.04
C PHE A 179 -3.85 13.54 10.60
N PHE A 180 -3.02 14.15 9.77
CA PHE A 180 -2.91 13.80 8.35
C PHE A 180 -2.37 12.38 8.16
N LEU A 181 -1.28 12.03 8.87
CA LEU A 181 -0.65 10.71 8.76
C LEU A 181 -1.54 9.60 9.34
N SER A 182 -2.28 9.89 10.42
CA SER A 182 -3.28 8.97 10.95
C SER A 182 -4.42 8.74 9.96
N TRP A 183 -4.95 9.80 9.34
CA TRP A 183 -5.95 9.67 8.29
C TRP A 183 -5.43 8.85 7.10
N TYR A 184 -4.31 9.27 6.51
CA TYR A 184 -3.74 8.68 5.31
C TYR A 184 -3.43 7.19 5.49
N SER A 185 -2.83 6.82 6.62
CA SER A 185 -2.59 5.41 6.94
C SER A 185 -3.86 4.62 7.26
N SER A 186 -4.88 5.25 7.85
CA SER A 186 -6.16 4.58 8.12
C SER A 186 -6.97 4.27 6.86
N GLU A 187 -6.87 5.10 5.82
CA GLU A 187 -7.49 4.84 4.52
C GLU A 187 -6.86 3.60 3.85
N LEU A 188 -5.52 3.50 3.87
CA LEU A 188 -4.82 2.32 3.38
C LEU A 188 -5.16 1.06 4.19
N LEU A 189 -5.23 1.17 5.52
CA LEU A 189 -5.60 0.05 6.39
C LEU A 189 -7.01 -0.45 6.10
N SER A 190 -7.97 0.47 5.92
CA SER A 190 -9.37 0.15 5.60
C SER A 190 -9.50 -0.50 4.23
N HIS A 191 -8.74 -0.03 3.23
CA HIS A 191 -8.64 -0.67 1.93
C HIS A 191 -8.13 -2.11 2.02
N GLY A 192 -6.99 -2.32 2.69
CA GLY A 192 -6.41 -3.65 2.89
C GLY A 192 -7.38 -4.59 3.59
N ASP A 193 -8.08 -4.08 4.61
CA ASP A 193 -9.08 -4.85 5.34
C ASP A 193 -10.26 -5.29 4.46
N ARG A 194 -10.85 -4.37 3.67
CA ARG A 194 -11.94 -4.70 2.76
C ARG A 194 -11.54 -5.80 1.78
N LEU A 195 -10.36 -5.69 1.17
CA LEU A 195 -9.91 -6.64 0.16
C LEU A 195 -9.53 -8.00 0.76
N LEU A 196 -8.88 -8.03 1.92
CA LEU A 196 -8.54 -9.29 2.60
C LEU A 196 -9.78 -9.98 3.18
N SER A 197 -10.73 -9.23 3.73
CA SER A 197 -12.02 -9.75 4.21
C SER A 197 -12.82 -10.38 3.06
N LEU A 198 -12.89 -9.67 1.92
CA LEU A 198 -13.50 -10.17 0.69
C LEU A 198 -12.85 -11.47 0.23
N ALA A 199 -11.52 -11.51 0.11
CA ALA A 199 -10.81 -12.68 -0.35
C ALA A 199 -10.97 -13.86 0.62
N SER A 200 -10.79 -13.63 1.92
CA SER A 200 -11.00 -14.65 2.95
C SER A 200 -12.42 -15.23 2.89
N THR A 201 -13.42 -14.38 2.68
CA THR A 201 -14.82 -14.82 2.55
C THR A 201 -15.01 -15.66 1.30
N SER A 202 -14.53 -15.19 0.14
CA SER A 202 -14.62 -15.92 -1.13
C SER A 202 -13.94 -17.29 -1.06
N PHE A 203 -12.81 -17.42 -0.37
CA PHE A 203 -12.05 -18.68 -0.27
C PHE A 203 -12.28 -19.51 1.01
N SER A 204 -13.21 -19.12 1.88
CA SER A 204 -13.48 -19.74 3.20
C SER A 204 -13.71 -21.27 3.20
N ASN A 205 -14.23 -21.83 2.11
CA ASN A 205 -14.50 -23.28 1.97
C ASN A 205 -13.53 -23.99 1.02
N THR A 206 -12.36 -23.40 0.79
CA THR A 206 -11.32 -23.99 -0.05
C THR A 206 -10.07 -24.25 0.79
N PRO A 207 -9.32 -25.34 0.53
CA PRO A 207 -8.08 -25.66 1.25
C PRO A 207 -6.90 -24.81 0.75
N VAL A 208 -7.09 -23.48 0.69
CA VAL A 208 -6.04 -22.53 0.30
C VAL A 208 -5.79 -21.51 1.40
N THR A 209 -4.56 -21.03 1.45
CA THR A 209 -4.22 -19.88 2.28
C THR A 209 -4.35 -18.59 1.47
N VAL A 210 -4.96 -17.55 2.04
CA VAL A 210 -5.00 -16.22 1.42
C VAL A 210 -3.79 -15.41 1.90
N HIS A 211 -3.12 -14.73 0.98
CA HIS A 211 -1.95 -13.92 1.24
C HIS A 211 -2.13 -12.49 0.73
N GLY A 212 -1.46 -11.54 1.37
CA GLY A 212 -1.27 -10.18 0.86
C GLY A 212 0.18 -9.74 1.02
N LYS A 213 0.65 -8.87 0.13
CA LYS A 213 2.04 -8.41 0.12
C LYS A 213 2.16 -7.04 0.78
N ILE A 214 3.17 -6.87 1.63
CA ILE A 214 3.58 -5.57 2.20
C ILE A 214 4.87 -5.13 1.52
N PRO A 215 5.03 -3.85 1.14
CA PRO A 215 6.27 -3.37 0.56
C PRO A 215 7.41 -3.31 1.59
N LEU A 216 8.65 -3.31 1.10
CA LEU A 216 9.83 -3.07 1.93
C LEU A 216 10.37 -1.66 1.72
N MET A 217 9.77 -0.68 2.40
CA MET A 217 10.12 0.75 2.32
C MET A 217 11.33 1.11 3.20
N HIS A 218 12.44 0.39 3.03
CA HIS A 218 13.57 0.43 3.97
C HIS A 218 14.44 1.69 3.89
N SER A 219 14.25 2.53 2.87
CA SER A 219 14.99 3.78 2.70
C SER A 219 14.52 4.82 3.71
N TRP A 220 15.45 5.64 4.22
CA TRP A 220 15.19 6.65 5.24
C TRP A 220 14.66 6.11 6.59
N TYR A 221 14.68 4.79 6.81
CA TYR A 221 14.25 4.14 8.06
C TYR A 221 15.03 4.63 9.30
N LYS A 222 16.29 5.07 9.14
CA LYS A 222 17.11 5.59 10.25
C LYS A 222 16.83 7.06 10.59
N THR A 223 15.91 7.74 9.89
CA THR A 223 15.44 9.08 10.26
C THR A 223 14.39 9.00 11.37
N ARG A 224 13.94 10.11 11.95
CA ARG A 224 12.82 10.09 12.92
C ARG A 224 11.47 9.92 12.24
N ALA A 225 11.32 10.54 11.07
CA ALA A 225 10.04 10.60 10.35
C ALA A 225 9.75 9.35 9.52
N HIS A 226 10.76 8.59 9.10
CA HIS A 226 10.60 7.42 8.22
C HIS A 226 9.84 7.74 6.91
N PRO A 227 10.28 8.74 6.13
CA PRO A 227 9.44 9.34 5.09
C PRO A 227 9.04 8.38 3.96
N SER A 228 9.86 7.39 3.60
CA SER A 228 9.44 6.37 2.62
C SER A 228 8.27 5.52 3.12
N GLU A 229 8.23 5.21 4.42
CA GLU A 229 7.10 4.49 5.02
C GLU A 229 5.85 5.39 5.06
N LEU A 230 6.02 6.65 5.49
CA LEU A 230 4.92 7.61 5.57
C LEU A 230 4.26 7.87 4.22
N THR A 231 5.03 8.13 3.17
CA THR A 231 4.49 8.38 1.82
C THR A 231 3.87 7.13 1.21
N ALA A 232 4.34 5.92 1.57
CA ALA A 232 3.72 4.66 1.19
C ALA A 232 2.42 4.35 1.95
N GLY A 233 2.10 5.11 3.01
CA GLY A 233 0.89 4.97 3.81
C GLY A 233 1.07 4.24 5.14
N PHE A 234 2.30 3.90 5.53
CA PHE A 234 2.61 3.32 6.83
C PHE A 234 2.99 4.42 7.80
N TYR A 235 2.13 4.73 8.77
CA TYR A 235 2.46 5.71 9.81
C TYR A 235 3.42 5.11 10.86
N ASN A 236 4.58 4.65 10.41
CA ASN A 236 5.67 4.19 11.26
C ASN A 236 6.63 5.37 11.47
N THR A 237 7.08 5.59 12.71
CA THR A 237 8.09 6.59 13.04
C THR A 237 9.00 6.03 14.13
N ALA A 238 10.06 6.75 14.48
CA ALA A 238 10.95 6.33 15.57
C ALA A 238 10.22 6.16 16.94
N SER A 239 9.03 6.73 17.10
CA SER A 239 8.23 6.67 18.34
C SER A 239 6.86 6.00 18.19
N ARG A 240 6.49 5.53 16.99
CA ARG A 240 5.18 4.93 16.70
C ARG A 240 5.35 3.69 15.83
N ASP A 241 4.83 2.55 16.29
CA ASP A 241 4.79 1.34 15.47
C ASP A 241 3.65 1.42 14.45
N GLY A 242 4.00 1.56 13.17
CA GLY A 242 3.04 1.62 12.06
C GLY A 242 2.57 0.25 11.56
N TYR A 243 3.22 -0.84 11.98
CA TYR A 243 2.96 -2.20 11.49
C TYR A 243 2.00 -2.99 12.38
N GLU A 244 1.85 -2.60 13.65
CA GLU A 244 0.94 -3.25 14.61
C GLU A 244 -0.47 -3.41 14.06
N ALA A 245 -1.09 -2.31 13.63
CA ALA A 245 -2.45 -2.33 13.08
C ALA A 245 -2.55 -3.12 11.76
N VAL A 246 -1.48 -3.11 10.95
CA VAL A 246 -1.42 -3.89 9.71
C VAL A 246 -1.41 -5.38 10.03
N ALA A 247 -0.57 -5.84 10.95
CA ALA A 247 -0.53 -7.24 11.33
C ALA A 247 -1.83 -7.70 11.98
N GLU A 248 -2.45 -6.87 12.82
CA GLU A 248 -3.77 -7.15 13.39
C GLU A 248 -4.83 -7.30 12.29
N MET A 249 -4.84 -6.41 11.29
CA MET A 249 -5.76 -6.48 10.15
C MET A 249 -5.59 -7.77 9.34
N PHE A 250 -4.36 -8.21 9.08
CA PHE A 250 -4.13 -9.49 8.41
C PHE A 250 -4.59 -10.67 9.27
N ALA A 251 -4.28 -10.66 10.58
CA ALA A 251 -4.65 -11.72 11.51
C ALA A 251 -6.17 -11.83 11.70
N ARG A 252 -6.90 -10.71 11.73
CA ARG A 252 -8.38 -10.72 11.84
C ARG A 252 -9.03 -11.33 10.61
N ASN A 253 -8.43 -11.14 9.44
CA ASN A 253 -8.90 -11.69 8.16
C ASN A 253 -8.33 -13.08 7.87
N SER A 254 -7.63 -13.72 8.82
CA SER A 254 -7.00 -15.04 8.63
C SER A 254 -6.11 -15.13 7.37
N CYS A 255 -5.49 -14.00 6.99
CA CYS A 255 -4.63 -13.89 5.81
C CYS A 255 -3.17 -13.85 6.25
N LYS A 256 -2.25 -14.41 5.43
CA LYS A 256 -0.80 -14.36 5.70
C LYS A 256 -0.14 -13.17 5.01
N MET A 257 0.85 -12.58 5.66
CA MET A 257 1.69 -11.53 5.06
C MET A 257 2.84 -12.13 4.26
N ILE A 258 3.07 -11.62 3.05
CA ILE A 258 4.28 -11.85 2.26
C ILE A 258 5.20 -10.64 2.43
N LEU A 259 6.41 -10.88 2.92
CA LEU A 259 7.44 -9.87 3.12
C LEU A 259 8.61 -10.11 2.14
N PRO A 260 8.91 -9.16 1.24
CA PRO A 260 10.06 -9.25 0.35
C PRO A 260 11.37 -8.83 1.06
N GLY A 261 12.50 -8.96 0.34
CA GLY A 261 13.79 -8.38 0.73
C GLY A 261 14.53 -9.08 1.86
N MET A 262 14.26 -10.38 2.05
CA MET A 262 14.97 -11.25 2.99
C MET A 262 16.47 -11.40 2.70
N ASP A 263 16.87 -11.12 1.47
CA ASP A 263 18.22 -11.10 0.94
C ASP A 263 18.94 -9.76 1.14
N LEU A 264 18.21 -8.71 1.54
CA LEU A 264 18.78 -7.39 1.80
C LEU A 264 19.45 -7.34 3.17
N SER A 265 20.51 -6.55 3.26
CA SER A 265 21.22 -6.27 4.51
C SER A 265 21.65 -4.82 4.55
N ASP A 266 21.71 -4.23 5.74
CA ASP A 266 22.08 -2.83 5.97
C ASP A 266 23.46 -2.51 5.39
N LYS A 267 24.41 -3.45 5.48
CA LYS A 267 25.80 -3.27 5.00
C LYS A 267 25.92 -3.04 3.49
N HIS A 268 24.91 -3.42 2.71
CA HIS A 268 24.91 -3.27 1.25
C HIS A 268 24.12 -2.04 0.78
N GLN A 269 23.61 -1.23 1.71
CA GLN A 269 22.82 -0.05 1.39
C GLN A 269 23.74 1.20 1.35
N PRO A 270 23.49 2.16 0.44
CA PRO A 270 24.18 3.45 0.46
C PRO A 270 23.97 4.15 1.81
N GLN A 271 25.04 4.64 2.43
CA GLN A 271 24.95 5.26 3.77
C GLN A 271 24.04 6.49 3.76
N GLU A 272 24.08 7.25 2.67
CA GLU A 272 23.31 8.47 2.45
C GLU A 272 21.80 8.22 2.37
N SER A 273 21.37 6.99 2.05
CA SER A 273 19.95 6.62 2.02
C SER A 273 19.34 6.41 3.41
N LEU A 274 20.18 6.39 4.46
CA LEU A 274 19.76 6.11 5.85
C LEU A 274 18.88 4.86 5.96
N SER A 275 19.17 3.88 5.10
CA SER A 275 18.38 2.68 4.91
C SER A 275 18.65 1.63 5.99
N SER A 276 17.62 0.88 6.37
CA SER A 276 17.76 -0.25 7.31
C SER A 276 16.73 -1.36 7.07
N PRO A 277 16.89 -2.19 6.02
CA PRO A 277 16.00 -3.32 5.78
C PRO A 277 16.00 -4.34 6.94
N GLU A 278 17.13 -4.53 7.63
CA GLU A 278 17.20 -5.50 8.74
C GLU A 278 16.37 -5.06 9.94
N SER A 279 16.44 -3.78 10.31
CA SER A 279 15.65 -3.23 11.43
C SER A 279 14.16 -3.25 11.11
N MET A 280 13.79 -2.86 9.87
CA MET A 280 12.41 -2.89 9.40
C MET A 280 11.83 -4.31 9.43
N LEU A 281 12.55 -5.30 8.88
CA LEU A 281 12.13 -6.70 8.91
C LEU A 281 12.04 -7.25 10.34
N ALA A 282 12.97 -6.86 11.22
CA ALA A 282 12.92 -7.24 12.63
C ALA A 282 11.66 -6.69 13.33
N GLN A 283 11.33 -5.42 13.10
CA GLN A 283 10.12 -4.78 13.63
C GLN A 283 8.86 -5.53 13.18
N ILE A 284 8.68 -5.73 11.87
CA ILE A 284 7.52 -6.42 11.32
C ILE A 284 7.41 -7.83 11.91
N ARG A 285 8.52 -8.58 12.02
CA ARG A 285 8.52 -9.92 12.62
C ARG A 285 8.10 -9.92 14.09
N ILE A 286 8.53 -8.94 14.88
CA ILE A 286 8.16 -8.82 16.29
C ILE A 286 6.66 -8.62 16.41
N VAL A 287 6.11 -7.69 15.61
CA VAL A 287 4.67 -7.43 15.57
C VAL A 287 3.89 -8.66 15.14
N CYS A 288 4.27 -9.31 14.04
CA CYS A 288 3.64 -10.56 13.57
C CYS A 288 3.59 -11.64 14.65
N ARG A 289 4.62 -11.73 15.50
CA ARG A 289 4.69 -12.72 16.59
C ARG A 289 3.67 -12.46 17.69
N LYS A 290 3.26 -11.20 17.93
CA LYS A 290 2.23 -10.87 18.93
C LYS A 290 0.85 -11.40 18.52
N HIS A 291 0.60 -11.52 17.22
CA HIS A 291 -0.68 -11.97 16.65
C HIS A 291 -0.69 -13.48 16.29
N ARG A 292 0.28 -14.26 16.80
CA ARG A 292 0.50 -15.67 16.43
C ARG A 292 -0.49 -16.69 16.96
N ASP A 293 -1.31 -16.35 17.95
CA ASP A 293 -2.29 -17.29 18.54
C ASP A 293 -3.45 -17.68 17.58
N ARG A 294 -3.34 -17.34 16.28
CA ARG A 294 -4.32 -17.59 15.21
C ARG A 294 -3.71 -18.22 13.94
N ASP A 295 -2.71 -19.10 14.06
CA ASP A 295 -2.02 -19.75 12.92
C ASP A 295 -1.41 -18.76 11.89
N PHE A 296 -0.96 -17.61 12.40
CA PHE A 296 -0.38 -16.54 11.61
C PHE A 296 1.13 -16.75 11.36
N TRP A 297 1.50 -17.05 10.11
CA TRP A 297 2.89 -17.02 9.66
C TRP A 297 3.03 -16.01 8.52
N ALA A 298 4.02 -15.11 8.62
CA ALA A 298 4.54 -14.49 7.41
C ALA A 298 5.26 -15.59 6.62
N GLU A 299 4.76 -15.91 5.43
CA GLU A 299 5.48 -16.84 4.55
C GLU A 299 6.64 -16.08 3.92
N LEU A 300 7.84 -16.60 4.16
CA LEU A 300 9.09 -16.06 3.66
C LEU A 300 9.09 -16.24 2.14
N GLY A 301 8.94 -15.14 1.40
CA GLY A 301 9.11 -15.13 -0.04
C GLY A 301 10.57 -15.32 -0.38
N GLY A 302 11.01 -16.57 -0.51
CA GLY A 302 12.18 -16.95 -1.30
C GLY A 302 11.67 -17.43 -2.65
N PHE A 303 11.98 -16.68 -3.71
CA PHE A 303 12.00 -17.22 -5.06
C PHE A 303 13.44 -17.59 -5.40
#